data_AF-A0A3N2DMU5-F1
#
_entry.id   AF-A0A3N2DMU5-F1
#
_cell.length_a   1.000
_cell.length_b   1.000
_cell.length_c   1.000
_cell.angle_alpha   90.00
_cell.angle_beta   90.00
_cell.angle_gamma   90.00
#
_symmetry.space_group_name_H-M   'P 1'
#
loop_
_entity.id
_entity.type
_entity.pdbx_description
1 polymer ?
#
loop_
_entity_poly.entity_id
_entity_poly.type
_entity_poly.pdbx_seq_one_letter_code
_entity_poly.pdbx_strand_id
1 'polypeptide(L)'
;MINVLFVCVGNASRSQLAEVLLRHIDAKHFRAYSAGSAPKAIDEQVYAVCKKYGINSEGLQSQSLSDYQNSAVDVLITLCDRAKRDCPVLPQCQGFLHWHLPAPNSFSNGHEEVFLQLRRRIYQFVRLNTSPLAEKDTLPEIEVGALMKLLSGELRLKILMLLIDEKSLSVGELVTVLVVSQPQISRDLAALKRSGLLLTERRGQWIYYRLNDQLPSWVGDILATLRMGNIGLIKQPLLALKALR
;
A
#
# COMPACT_ATOMS: atom_id res chain seq x y z
N MET A 1 4.96 -6.81 -19.93
CA MET A 1 5.23 -5.40 -19.59
C MET A 1 3.88 -4.76 -19.31
N ILE A 2 3.70 -4.12 -18.16
CA ILE A 2 2.42 -3.56 -17.72
C ILE A 2 2.34 -2.08 -18.13
N ASN A 3 1.31 -1.70 -18.87
CA ASN A 3 1.06 -0.34 -19.34
C ASN A 3 0.31 0.47 -18.27
N VAL A 4 0.95 1.51 -17.74
CA VAL A 4 0.40 2.35 -16.67
C VAL A 4 0.16 3.76 -17.16
N LEU A 5 -1.07 4.25 -17.04
CA LEU A 5 -1.46 5.61 -17.42
C LEU A 5 -1.72 6.48 -16.19
N PHE A 6 -0.94 7.54 -16.02
CA PHE A 6 -1.12 8.54 -14.97
C PHE A 6 -1.94 9.72 -15.47
N VAL A 7 -3.06 10.01 -14.81
CA VAL A 7 -3.98 11.07 -15.24
C VAL A 7 -4.07 12.17 -14.20
N CYS A 8 -3.82 13.41 -14.62
CA CYS A 8 -4.20 14.61 -13.86
C CYS A 8 -4.97 15.57 -14.77
N VAL A 9 -5.46 16.71 -14.28
CA VAL A 9 -6.25 17.62 -15.14
C VAL A 9 -5.42 18.18 -16.29
N GLY A 10 -4.26 18.78 -15.97
CA GLY A 10 -3.49 19.57 -16.93
C GLY A 10 -2.40 18.81 -17.69
N ASN A 11 -2.12 17.56 -17.31
CA ASN A 11 -0.90 16.83 -17.71
C ASN A 11 0.40 17.66 -17.68
N ALA A 12 0.47 18.63 -16.76
CA ALA A 12 1.55 19.61 -16.75
C ALA A 12 2.58 19.36 -15.64
N SER A 13 2.21 18.63 -14.58
CA SER A 13 3.07 18.50 -13.39
C SER A 13 2.98 17.11 -12.75
N ARG A 14 2.04 16.88 -11.81
CA ARG A 14 1.83 15.59 -11.11
C ARG A 14 1.99 14.34 -12.00
N SER A 15 1.28 14.27 -13.13
CA SER A 15 1.32 13.09 -13.99
C SER A 15 2.60 12.96 -14.81
N GLN A 16 3.24 14.08 -15.17
CA GLN A 16 4.56 14.09 -15.81
C GLN A 16 5.62 13.55 -14.84
N LEU A 17 5.63 14.03 -13.59
CA LEU A 17 6.52 13.54 -12.53
C LEU A 17 6.29 12.04 -12.26
N ALA A 18 5.04 11.58 -12.29
CA ALA A 18 4.71 10.17 -12.07
C ALA A 18 5.24 9.27 -13.21
N GLU A 19 5.08 9.71 -14.45
CA GLU A 19 5.55 8.98 -15.64
C GLU A 19 7.07 8.75 -15.61
N VAL A 20 7.85 9.84 -15.43
CA VAL A 20 9.32 9.74 -15.39
C VAL A 20 9.81 8.96 -14.19
N LEU A 21 9.13 9.07 -13.04
CA LEU A 21 9.47 8.30 -11.85
C LEU A 21 9.29 6.80 -12.07
N LEU A 22 8.16 6.35 -12.62
CA LEU A 22 7.94 4.93 -12.88
C LEU A 22 8.93 4.40 -13.93
N ARG A 23 9.17 5.17 -14.99
CA ARG A 23 10.18 4.86 -16.01
C ARG A 23 11.58 4.71 -15.39
N HIS A 24 11.95 5.61 -14.47
CA HIS A 24 13.25 5.56 -13.79
C HIS A 24 13.36 4.38 -12.82
N ILE A 25 12.28 4.05 -12.10
CA ILE A 25 12.28 3.00 -11.08
C ILE A 25 12.28 1.60 -11.71
N ASP A 26 11.43 1.34 -12.70
CA ASP A 26 11.32 0.00 -13.30
C ASP A 26 10.75 0.02 -14.74
N ALA A 27 11.56 0.47 -15.70
CA ALA A 27 11.25 0.37 -17.12
C ALA A 27 11.30 -1.06 -17.68
N LYS A 28 11.78 -2.05 -16.91
CA LYS A 28 11.85 -3.45 -17.35
C LYS A 28 10.47 -4.09 -17.35
N HIS A 29 9.70 -3.85 -16.29
CA HIS A 29 8.38 -4.46 -16.13
C HIS A 29 7.24 -3.52 -16.52
N PHE A 30 7.43 -2.19 -16.45
CA PHE A 30 6.38 -1.22 -16.73
C PHE A 30 6.68 -0.32 -17.93
N ARG A 31 5.61 0.07 -18.60
CA ARG A 31 5.60 1.17 -19.56
C ARG A 31 4.70 2.28 -19.04
N ALA A 32 5.29 3.42 -18.73
CA ALA A 32 4.60 4.55 -18.12
C ALA A 32 4.17 5.58 -19.17
N TYR A 33 2.95 6.07 -19.03
CA TYR A 33 2.35 7.13 -19.83
C TYR A 33 1.68 8.16 -18.92
N SER A 34 1.46 9.37 -19.43
CA SER A 34 0.66 10.37 -18.75
C SER A 34 -0.25 11.13 -19.70
N ALA A 35 -1.40 11.57 -19.17
CA ALA A 35 -2.38 12.33 -19.92
C ALA A 35 -3.17 13.27 -19.01
N GLY A 36 -4.01 14.11 -19.61
CA GLY A 36 -4.94 14.93 -18.86
C GLY A 36 -6.24 15.28 -19.56
N SER A 37 -7.25 15.60 -18.75
CA SER A 37 -8.59 15.96 -19.26
C SER A 37 -8.64 17.36 -19.90
N ALA A 38 -7.69 18.24 -19.55
CA ALA A 38 -7.51 19.55 -20.16
C ALA A 38 -6.00 19.89 -20.22
N PRO A 39 -5.24 19.29 -21.16
CA PRO A 39 -3.79 19.41 -21.24
C PRO A 39 -3.31 20.86 -21.32
N LYS A 40 -2.17 21.13 -20.68
CA LYS A 40 -1.49 22.43 -20.61
C LYS A 40 -0.01 22.26 -20.87
N ALA A 41 0.70 23.36 -21.11
CA ALA A 41 2.16 23.37 -21.13
C ALA A 41 2.73 22.73 -19.86
N ILE A 42 3.78 21.91 -20.02
CA ILE A 42 4.47 21.27 -18.90
C ILE A 42 5.11 22.34 -18.02
N ASP A 43 4.91 22.22 -16.72
CA ASP A 43 5.46 23.15 -15.73
C ASP A 43 6.99 22.99 -15.67
N GLU A 44 7.73 24.09 -15.79
CA GLU A 44 9.19 24.10 -15.80
C GLU A 44 9.79 23.46 -14.52
N GLN A 45 9.06 23.54 -13.40
CA GLN A 45 9.45 22.93 -12.14
C GLN A 45 9.55 21.40 -12.23
N VAL A 46 8.84 20.76 -13.17
CA VAL A 46 8.99 19.31 -13.44
C VAL A 46 10.42 19.01 -13.84
N TYR A 47 10.98 19.76 -14.80
CA TYR A 47 12.34 19.57 -15.27
C TYR A 47 13.37 19.92 -14.19
N ALA A 48 13.11 20.97 -13.41
CA ALA A 48 13.97 21.35 -12.29
C ALA A 48 14.07 20.22 -11.24
N VAL A 49 12.94 19.63 -10.86
CA VAL A 49 12.90 18.49 -9.93
C VAL A 49 13.57 17.26 -10.53
N CYS A 50 13.29 16.93 -11.79
CA CYS A 50 13.93 15.78 -12.46
C CYS A 50 15.45 15.92 -12.49
N LYS A 51 15.95 17.11 -12.87
CA LYS A 51 17.38 17.42 -12.86
C LYS A 51 17.99 17.30 -11.47
N LYS A 52 17.32 17.83 -10.44
CA LYS A 52 17.77 17.76 -9.04
C LYS A 52 17.96 16.33 -8.55
N TYR A 53 17.08 15.42 -8.96
CA TYR A 53 17.09 14.01 -8.53
C TYR A 53 17.75 13.06 -9.54
N GLY A 54 18.36 13.56 -10.62
CA GLY A 54 19.04 12.75 -11.62
C GLY A 54 18.10 11.86 -12.45
N ILE A 55 16.86 12.30 -12.67
CA ILE A 55 15.85 11.57 -13.44
C ILE A 55 15.80 12.08 -14.88
N ASN A 56 15.81 11.15 -15.84
CA ASN A 56 15.64 11.50 -17.25
C ASN A 56 14.20 11.98 -17.51
N SER A 57 14.08 13.19 -18.07
CA SER A 57 12.82 13.84 -18.43
C SER A 57 12.68 14.07 -19.95
N GLU A 58 13.51 13.43 -20.76
CA GLU A 58 13.43 13.47 -22.22
C GLU A 58 12.13 12.84 -22.73
N GLY A 59 11.59 13.43 -23.80
CA GLY A 59 10.41 12.93 -24.49
C GLY A 59 9.08 13.17 -23.74
N LEU A 60 9.07 13.94 -22.65
CA LEU A 60 7.83 14.33 -22.00
C LEU A 60 6.95 15.15 -22.95
N GLN A 61 5.68 14.80 -23.00
CA GLN A 61 4.66 15.47 -23.81
C GLN A 61 3.39 15.62 -22.99
N SER A 62 2.73 16.77 -23.13
CA SER A 62 1.42 16.99 -22.56
C SER A 62 0.36 16.49 -23.54
N GLN A 63 -0.28 15.38 -23.20
CA GLN A 63 -1.19 14.63 -24.05
C GLN A 63 -2.61 14.62 -23.51
N SER A 64 -3.57 14.46 -24.41
CA SER A 64 -4.99 14.42 -24.05
C SER A 64 -5.41 13.04 -23.61
N LEU A 65 -6.27 12.97 -22.59
CA LEU A 65 -6.85 11.72 -22.15
C LEU A 65 -7.70 11.04 -23.24
N SER A 66 -8.24 11.82 -24.19
CA SER A 66 -8.95 11.29 -25.37
C SER A 66 -8.07 10.36 -26.21
N ASP A 67 -6.76 10.59 -26.23
CA ASP A 67 -5.81 9.88 -27.08
C ASP A 67 -5.61 8.43 -26.60
N TYR A 68 -6.12 8.11 -25.39
CA TYR A 68 -5.98 6.82 -24.74
C TYR A 68 -7.25 5.97 -24.70
N GLN A 69 -8.36 6.44 -25.29
CA GLN A 69 -9.65 5.71 -25.24
C GLN A 69 -9.60 4.29 -25.81
N ASN A 70 -8.76 4.07 -26.83
CA ASN A 70 -8.57 2.78 -27.50
C ASN A 70 -7.19 2.17 -27.23
N SER A 71 -6.43 2.73 -26.28
CA SER A 71 -5.07 2.28 -25.98
C SER A 71 -5.09 1.13 -24.98
N ALA A 72 -4.14 0.20 -25.14
CA ALA A 72 -3.95 -0.93 -24.23
C ALA A 72 -3.33 -0.47 -22.90
N VAL A 73 -4.15 0.14 -22.04
CA VAL A 73 -3.80 0.55 -20.68
C VAL A 73 -4.22 -0.56 -19.73
N ASP A 74 -3.26 -1.16 -19.01
CA ASP A 74 -3.55 -2.21 -18.02
C ASP A 74 -3.97 -1.59 -16.69
N VAL A 75 -3.29 -0.50 -16.28
CA VAL A 75 -3.53 0.20 -15.01
C VAL A 75 -3.69 1.70 -15.24
N LEU A 76 -4.80 2.24 -14.76
CA LEU A 76 -5.10 3.67 -14.76
C LEU A 76 -4.96 4.25 -13.35
N ILE A 77 -4.17 5.30 -13.19
CA ILE A 77 -3.90 5.95 -11.91
C ILE A 77 -4.25 7.43 -11.99
N THR A 78 -5.31 7.84 -11.29
CA THR A 78 -5.75 9.25 -11.24
C THR A 78 -5.10 9.98 -10.07
N LEU A 79 -4.57 11.19 -10.30
CA LEU A 79 -3.72 11.90 -9.33
C LEU A 79 -4.41 13.07 -8.60
N CYS A 80 -5.67 13.37 -8.94
CA CYS A 80 -6.50 14.33 -8.23
C CYS A 80 -7.98 14.05 -8.44
N ASP A 81 -8.84 14.54 -7.55
CA ASP A 81 -10.27 14.18 -7.54
C ASP A 81 -10.99 14.62 -8.81
N ARG A 82 -10.60 15.77 -9.37
CA ARG A 82 -11.15 16.24 -10.64
C ARG A 82 -10.78 15.30 -11.79
N ALA A 83 -9.52 14.87 -11.87
CA ALA A 83 -9.12 13.88 -12.87
C ALA A 83 -9.85 12.55 -12.69
N LYS A 84 -10.14 12.13 -11.46
CA LYS A 84 -10.95 10.94 -11.17
C LYS A 84 -12.38 11.06 -11.72
N ARG A 85 -13.00 12.22 -11.55
CA ARG A 85 -14.38 12.47 -12.04
C ARG A 85 -14.45 12.60 -13.56
N ASP A 86 -13.46 13.26 -14.16
CA ASP A 86 -13.44 13.57 -15.59
C ASP A 86 -12.92 12.38 -16.44
N CYS A 87 -12.49 11.28 -15.81
CA CYS A 87 -11.89 10.15 -16.52
C CYS A 87 -12.96 9.26 -17.15
N PRO A 88 -12.89 8.96 -18.46
CA PRO A 88 -13.77 7.99 -19.09
C PRO A 88 -13.46 6.57 -18.58
N VAL A 89 -14.42 5.68 -18.75
CA VAL A 89 -14.19 4.24 -18.57
C VAL A 89 -13.30 3.77 -19.72
N LEU A 90 -12.14 3.20 -19.39
CA LEU A 90 -11.22 2.59 -20.34
C LEU A 90 -11.51 1.08 -20.39
N PRO A 91 -12.08 0.53 -21.49
CA PRO A 91 -12.58 -0.85 -21.52
C PRO A 91 -11.51 -1.92 -21.26
N GLN A 92 -10.25 -1.64 -21.61
CA GLN A 92 -9.13 -2.58 -21.47
C GLN A 92 -8.41 -2.48 -20.12
N CYS A 93 -8.82 -1.53 -19.27
CA CYS A 93 -8.18 -1.26 -18.00
C CYS A 93 -8.60 -2.28 -16.93
N GLN A 94 -7.63 -3.06 -16.44
CA GLN A 94 -7.86 -4.08 -15.40
C GLN A 94 -7.65 -3.54 -13.98
N GLY A 95 -6.82 -2.50 -13.83
CA GLY A 95 -6.52 -1.89 -12.53
C GLY A 95 -6.85 -0.40 -12.51
N PHE A 96 -7.69 0.03 -11.56
CA PHE A 96 -7.96 1.45 -11.34
C PHE A 96 -7.51 1.88 -9.95
N LEU A 97 -6.61 2.85 -9.88
CA LEU A 97 -6.14 3.45 -8.64
C LEU A 97 -6.41 4.95 -8.62
N HIS A 98 -6.63 5.47 -7.41
CA HIS A 98 -6.75 6.89 -7.17
C HIS A 98 -5.78 7.32 -6.07
N TRP A 99 -4.91 8.25 -6.42
CA TRP A 99 -3.88 8.81 -5.56
C TRP A 99 -4.11 10.30 -5.43
N HIS A 100 -4.81 10.71 -4.38
CA HIS A 100 -4.97 12.13 -4.10
C HIS A 100 -3.60 12.78 -3.82
N LEU A 101 -3.24 13.77 -4.64
CA LEU A 101 -2.04 14.59 -4.47
C LEU A 101 -2.43 16.07 -4.54
N PRO A 102 -1.96 16.91 -3.60
CA PRO A 102 -2.28 18.31 -3.59
C PRO A 102 -1.74 19.00 -4.85
N ALA A 103 -2.28 20.16 -5.19
CA ALA A 103 -1.75 20.94 -6.31
C ALA A 103 -0.33 21.44 -5.91
N PRO A 104 0.70 21.19 -6.73
CA PRO A 104 2.08 21.58 -6.42
C PRO A 104 2.26 23.08 -6.15
N ASN A 105 1.40 23.92 -6.72
CA ASN A 105 1.48 25.38 -6.60
C ASN A 105 0.78 25.92 -5.34
N SER A 106 0.20 25.05 -4.51
CA SER A 106 -0.54 25.47 -3.31
C SER A 106 0.36 25.72 -2.09
N PHE A 107 1.65 25.41 -2.16
CA PHE A 107 2.61 25.56 -1.06
C PHE A 107 4.05 25.65 -1.56
N SER A 108 4.96 26.16 -0.72
CA SER A 108 6.38 26.28 -1.04
C SER A 108 7.01 24.90 -1.27
N ASN A 109 7.88 24.80 -2.28
CA ASN A 109 8.51 23.53 -2.73
C ASN A 109 7.51 22.42 -3.10
N GLY A 110 6.27 22.75 -3.48
CA GLY A 110 5.24 21.72 -3.62
C GLY A 110 5.45 20.72 -4.75
N HIS A 111 6.21 21.07 -5.79
CA HIS A 111 6.65 20.13 -6.82
C HIS A 111 7.55 19.02 -6.27
N GLU A 112 8.48 19.39 -5.39
CA GLU A 112 9.40 18.45 -4.77
C GLU A 112 8.67 17.55 -3.76
N GLU A 113 7.77 18.11 -2.96
CA GLU A 113 6.95 17.32 -2.02
C GLU A 113 6.05 16.31 -2.76
N VAL A 114 5.37 16.76 -3.82
CA VAL A 114 4.56 15.88 -4.68
C VAL A 114 5.42 14.78 -5.30
N PHE A 115 6.63 15.11 -5.75
CA PHE A 115 7.58 14.13 -6.27
C PHE A 115 7.96 13.08 -5.22
N LEU A 116 8.25 13.48 -3.98
CA LEU A 116 8.58 12.55 -2.89
C LEU A 116 7.40 11.64 -2.53
N GLN A 117 6.17 12.17 -2.54
CA GLN A 117 4.96 11.38 -2.32
C GLN A 117 4.70 10.38 -3.45
N LEU A 118 4.85 10.82 -4.71
CA LEU A 118 4.77 9.94 -5.88
C LEU A 118 5.81 8.83 -5.80
N ARG A 119 7.06 9.17 -5.47
CA ARG A 119 8.14 8.20 -5.35
C ARG A 119 7.78 7.09 -4.35
N ARG A 120 7.27 7.43 -3.17
CA ARG A 120 6.83 6.44 -2.16
C ARG A 120 5.74 5.51 -2.70
N ARG A 121 4.70 6.08 -3.32
CA ARG A 121 3.56 5.32 -3.87
C ARG A 121 3.95 4.44 -5.05
N ILE A 122 4.80 4.95 -5.95
CA ILE A 122 5.30 4.20 -7.11
C ILE A 122 6.20 3.05 -6.65
N TYR A 123 7.07 3.25 -5.66
CA TYR A 123 7.87 2.15 -5.09
C TYR A 123 6.99 1.02 -4.53
N GLN A 124 5.93 1.37 -3.79
CA GLN A 124 4.96 0.39 -3.30
C GLN A 124 4.23 -0.32 -4.43
N PHE A 125 3.76 0.45 -5.42
CA PHE A 125 3.08 -0.09 -6.60
C PHE A 125 3.97 -1.06 -7.38
N VAL A 126 5.22 -0.68 -7.68
CA VAL A 126 6.21 -1.54 -8.34
C VAL A 126 6.41 -2.79 -7.51
N ARG A 127 6.73 -2.68 -6.22
CA ARG A 127 6.95 -3.84 -5.34
C ARG A 127 5.77 -4.81 -5.33
N LEU A 128 4.53 -4.32 -5.30
CA LEU A 128 3.34 -5.19 -5.28
C LEU A 128 3.09 -5.89 -6.62
N ASN A 129 3.56 -5.32 -7.73
CA ASN A 129 3.31 -5.80 -9.08
C ASN A 129 4.53 -6.45 -9.76
N THR A 130 5.73 -6.35 -9.16
CA THR A 130 6.98 -6.95 -9.69
C THR A 130 7.78 -7.73 -8.66
N SER A 131 7.42 -7.69 -7.37
CA SER A 131 7.80 -8.81 -6.51
C SER A 131 7.36 -10.06 -7.27
N PRO A 132 8.16 -11.14 -7.27
CA PRO A 132 7.54 -12.44 -7.39
C PRO A 132 6.53 -12.46 -6.25
N LEU A 133 5.27 -12.10 -6.55
CA LEU A 133 4.18 -12.93 -6.13
C LEU A 133 4.68 -14.28 -6.56
N ALA A 134 5.25 -15.00 -5.58
CA ALA A 134 5.73 -16.35 -5.74
C ALA A 134 4.76 -17.03 -6.68
N GLU A 135 5.31 -17.81 -7.61
CA GLU A 135 4.62 -18.88 -8.30
C GLU A 135 3.19 -19.02 -7.81
N LYS A 136 2.21 -18.81 -8.69
CA LYS A 136 0.77 -18.83 -8.40
C LYS A 136 0.27 -20.12 -7.72
N ASP A 137 1.17 -21.01 -7.32
CA ASP A 137 1.03 -22.19 -6.52
C ASP A 137 1.69 -21.98 -5.14
N THR A 138 0.90 -22.08 -4.06
CA THR A 138 1.30 -22.27 -2.64
C THR A 138 1.30 -21.07 -1.65
N LEU A 139 0.75 -19.90 -1.97
CA LEU A 139 0.33 -18.97 -0.91
C LEU A 139 -1.03 -19.41 -0.36
N PRO A 140 -1.27 -19.45 0.97
CA PRO A 140 -2.58 -19.77 1.51
C PRO A 140 -3.58 -18.73 0.99
N GLU A 141 -4.56 -19.19 0.22
CA GLU A 141 -5.62 -18.35 -0.34
C GLU A 141 -6.48 -17.84 0.83
N ILE A 142 -6.07 -16.71 1.42
CA ILE A 142 -6.85 -16.03 2.44
C ILE A 142 -7.98 -15.29 1.72
N GLU A 143 -9.18 -15.87 1.78
CA GLU A 143 -10.39 -15.23 1.27
C GLU A 143 -10.63 -13.88 1.98
N VAL A 144 -10.84 -12.81 1.21
CA VAL A 144 -11.02 -11.45 1.73
C VAL A 144 -12.18 -11.37 2.72
N GLY A 145 -13.31 -12.01 2.41
CA GLY A 145 -14.48 -12.02 3.30
C GLY A 145 -14.18 -12.65 4.66
N ALA A 146 -13.46 -13.78 4.65
CA ALA A 146 -13.01 -14.46 5.86
C ALA A 146 -12.04 -13.58 6.67
N LEU A 147 -11.08 -12.92 6.01
CA LEU A 147 -10.16 -11.99 6.67
C LEU A 147 -10.89 -10.82 7.32
N MET A 148 -11.83 -10.17 6.61
CA MET A 148 -12.58 -9.04 7.15
C MET A 148 -13.39 -9.46 8.38
N LYS A 149 -13.98 -10.67 8.36
CA LYS A 149 -14.68 -11.24 9.53
C LYS A 149 -13.74 -11.56 10.69
N LEU A 150 -12.45 -11.82 10.44
CA LEU A 150 -11.44 -11.97 11.48
C LEU A 150 -11.02 -10.64 12.07
N LEU A 151 -10.79 -9.64 11.22
CA LEU A 151 -10.37 -8.30 11.62
C LEU A 151 -11.49 -7.50 12.30
N SER A 152 -12.76 -7.87 12.14
CA SER A 152 -13.87 -7.17 12.80
C SER A 152 -13.92 -7.33 14.34
N GLY A 153 -13.15 -8.26 14.92
CA GLY A 153 -13.15 -8.47 16.37
C GLY A 153 -12.11 -7.62 17.08
N GLU A 154 -12.53 -6.77 18.00
CA GLU A 154 -11.63 -5.86 18.74
C GLU A 154 -10.48 -6.59 19.44
N LEU A 155 -10.76 -7.70 20.12
CA LEU A 155 -9.73 -8.48 20.81
C LEU A 155 -8.70 -9.08 19.83
N ARG A 156 -9.16 -9.58 18.68
CA ARG A 156 -8.29 -10.11 17.62
C ARG A 156 -7.40 -9.02 17.03
N LEU A 157 -7.94 -7.82 16.83
CA LEU A 157 -7.14 -6.67 16.39
C LEU A 157 -6.04 -6.32 17.39
N LYS A 158 -6.37 -6.26 18.69
CA LYS A 158 -5.38 -6.00 19.75
C LYS A 158 -4.30 -7.09 19.78
N ILE A 159 -4.67 -8.36 19.67
CA ILE A 159 -3.71 -9.49 19.57
C ILE A 159 -2.80 -9.32 18.36
N LEU A 160 -3.35 -9.09 17.17
CA LEU A 160 -2.57 -8.92 15.94
C LEU A 160 -1.61 -7.73 16.06
N MET A 161 -2.09 -6.59 16.55
CA MET A 161 -1.27 -5.40 16.76
C MET A 161 -0.13 -5.62 17.75
N LEU A 162 -0.36 -6.35 18.83
CA LEU A 162 0.68 -6.72 19.79
C LEU A 162 1.72 -7.64 19.15
N LEU A 163 1.29 -8.60 18.32
CA LEU A 163 2.19 -9.50 17.61
C LEU A 163 3.02 -8.81 16.52
N ILE A 164 2.50 -7.74 15.91
CA ILE A 164 3.27 -6.88 14.99
C ILE A 164 4.45 -6.24 15.72
N ASP A 165 4.23 -5.71 16.92
CA ASP A 165 5.26 -5.00 17.69
C ASP A 165 6.26 -5.95 18.37
N GLU A 166 5.76 -7.05 18.94
CA GLU A 166 6.52 -7.92 19.85
C GLU A 166 7.05 -9.20 19.20
N LYS A 167 6.73 -9.40 17.92
CA LYS A 167 7.10 -10.56 17.06
C LYS A 167 6.53 -11.91 17.50
N SER A 168 6.50 -12.21 18.80
CA SER A 168 5.94 -13.45 19.35
C SER A 168 5.44 -13.28 20.78
N LEU A 169 4.26 -13.84 21.09
CA LEU A 169 3.64 -13.78 22.42
C LEU A 169 3.01 -15.11 22.83
N SER A 170 3.07 -15.43 24.11
CA SER A 170 2.40 -16.58 24.71
C SER A 170 0.95 -16.27 25.10
N VAL A 171 0.14 -17.31 25.32
CA VAL A 171 -1.24 -17.16 25.83
C VAL A 171 -1.24 -16.43 27.18
N GLY A 172 -0.30 -16.76 28.07
CA GLY A 172 -0.20 -16.15 29.40
C GLY A 172 0.06 -14.66 29.33
N GLU A 173 1.05 -14.23 28.53
CA GLU A 173 1.32 -12.81 28.30
C GLU A 173 0.07 -12.07 27.79
N LEU A 174 -0.61 -12.63 26.79
CA LEU A 174 -1.81 -12.01 26.20
C LEU A 174 -2.97 -11.90 27.21
N VAL A 175 -3.20 -12.94 28.02
CA VAL A 175 -4.21 -12.94 29.09
C VAL A 175 -3.95 -11.83 30.09
N THR A 176 -2.69 -11.68 30.52
CA THR A 176 -2.31 -10.67 31.50
C THR A 176 -2.45 -9.25 30.95
N VAL A 177 -1.92 -8.97 29.74
CA VAL A 177 -1.86 -7.59 29.22
C VAL A 177 -3.18 -7.10 28.63
N LEU A 178 -4.03 -8.02 28.15
CA LEU A 178 -5.35 -7.68 27.62
C LEU A 178 -6.46 -7.77 28.68
N VAL A 179 -6.14 -8.27 29.87
CA VAL A 179 -7.06 -8.38 31.02
C VAL A 179 -8.34 -9.12 30.64
N VAL A 180 -8.17 -10.31 30.06
CA VAL A 180 -9.28 -11.16 29.58
C VAL A 180 -9.06 -12.60 30.00
N SER A 181 -10.12 -13.41 29.97
CA SER A 181 -10.02 -14.81 30.34
C SER A 181 -9.20 -15.62 29.33
N GLN A 182 -8.46 -16.62 29.83
CA GLN A 182 -7.71 -17.55 28.99
C GLN A 182 -8.57 -18.27 27.94
N PRO A 183 -9.81 -18.73 28.23
CA PRO A 183 -10.68 -19.33 27.22
C PRO A 183 -10.99 -18.39 26.05
N GLN A 184 -11.17 -17.09 26.32
CA GLN A 184 -11.46 -16.10 25.29
C GLN A 184 -10.24 -15.90 24.37
N ILE A 185 -9.05 -15.67 24.95
CA ILE A 185 -7.80 -15.54 24.18
C ILE A 185 -7.53 -16.81 23.36
N SER A 186 -7.69 -17.98 23.98
CA SER A 186 -7.41 -19.25 23.31
C SER A 186 -8.35 -19.49 22.11
N ARG A 187 -9.63 -19.10 22.24
CA ARG A 187 -10.61 -19.16 21.15
C ARG A 187 -10.21 -18.25 19.99
N ASP A 188 -9.82 -17.02 20.28
CA ASP A 188 -9.42 -16.04 19.26
C ASP A 188 -8.11 -16.42 18.57
N LEU A 189 -7.11 -16.89 19.32
CA LEU A 189 -5.85 -17.42 18.77
C LEU A 189 -6.09 -18.65 17.91
N ALA A 190 -6.98 -19.56 18.32
CA ALA A 190 -7.33 -20.73 17.52
C ALA A 190 -8.04 -20.34 16.21
N ALA A 191 -8.89 -19.31 16.21
CA ALA A 191 -9.50 -18.78 14.99
C ALA A 191 -8.46 -18.19 14.04
N LEU A 192 -7.56 -17.34 14.54
CA LEU A 192 -6.49 -16.71 13.75
C LEU A 192 -5.45 -17.74 13.25
N LYS A 193 -5.17 -18.80 14.02
CA LYS A 193 -4.32 -19.90 13.59
C LYS A 193 -4.97 -20.71 12.46
N ARG A 194 -6.26 -21.06 12.60
CA ARG A 194 -7.00 -21.82 11.56
C ARG A 194 -7.07 -21.10 10.22
N SER A 195 -7.06 -19.77 10.22
CA SER A 195 -7.04 -18.97 8.99
C SER A 195 -5.65 -18.81 8.38
N GLY A 196 -4.61 -19.38 8.98
CA GLY A 196 -3.23 -19.21 8.54
C GLY A 196 -2.61 -17.85 8.83
N LEU A 197 -3.26 -16.97 9.62
CA LEU A 197 -2.69 -15.67 10.01
C LEU A 197 -1.58 -15.82 11.04
N LEU A 198 -1.69 -16.83 11.91
CA LEU A 198 -0.73 -17.08 12.97
C LEU A 198 -0.05 -18.43 12.80
N LEU A 199 1.24 -18.44 13.10
CA LEU A 199 2.04 -19.64 13.32
C LEU A 199 2.28 -19.82 14.81
N THR A 200 2.57 -21.06 15.21
CA THR A 200 2.90 -21.40 16.59
C THR A 200 4.28 -22.01 16.68
N GLU A 201 5.02 -21.61 17.70
CA GLU A 201 6.35 -22.14 18.02
C GLU A 201 6.36 -22.60 19.48
N ARG A 202 6.89 -23.78 19.75
CA ARG A 202 7.03 -24.29 21.11
C ARG A 202 8.41 -23.92 21.66
N ARG A 203 8.44 -23.19 22.78
CA ARG A 203 9.67 -22.82 23.50
C ARG A 203 9.59 -23.38 24.91
N GLY A 204 10.22 -24.53 25.13
CA GLY A 204 10.13 -25.28 26.38
C GLY A 204 8.71 -25.78 26.66
N GLN A 205 8.14 -25.38 27.81
CA GLN A 205 6.78 -25.73 28.20
C GLN A 205 5.71 -24.81 27.60
N TRP A 206 6.09 -23.70 26.97
CA TRP A 206 5.18 -22.67 26.51
C TRP A 206 5.01 -22.67 24.98
N ILE A 207 3.83 -22.29 24.52
CA ILE A 207 3.51 -22.08 23.11
C ILE A 207 3.44 -20.58 22.84
N TYR A 208 4.24 -20.12 21.88
CA TYR A 208 4.26 -18.75 21.40
C TYR A 208 3.56 -18.67 20.04
N TYR A 209 2.81 -17.60 19.85
CA TYR A 209 2.13 -17.26 18.61
C TYR A 209 2.89 -16.12 17.95
N ARG A 210 2.94 -16.15 16.62
CA ARG A 210 3.54 -15.10 15.79
C ARG A 210 2.77 -14.96 14.50
N LEU A 211 2.89 -13.81 13.83
CA LEU A 211 2.35 -13.65 12.48
C LEU A 211 3.03 -14.65 11.53
N ASN A 212 2.25 -15.13 10.56
CA ASN A 212 2.76 -15.95 9.49
C ASN A 212 3.63 -15.10 8.53
N ASP A 213 4.88 -15.48 8.32
CA ASP A 213 5.82 -14.72 7.46
C ASP A 213 5.51 -14.91 5.97
N GLN A 214 4.72 -15.93 5.63
CA GLN A 214 4.28 -16.25 4.26
C GLN A 214 2.93 -15.60 3.94
N LEU A 215 2.52 -14.56 4.66
CA LEU A 215 1.27 -13.86 4.33
C LEU A 215 1.42 -13.09 3.02
N PRO A 216 0.36 -13.03 2.19
CA PRO A 216 0.34 -12.15 1.04
C PRO A 216 0.67 -10.71 1.47
N SER A 217 1.50 -10.03 0.67
CA SER A 217 1.98 -8.67 0.96
C SER A 217 0.85 -7.69 1.31
N TRP A 218 -0.27 -7.77 0.59
CA TRP A 218 -1.44 -6.93 0.81
C TRP A 218 -2.05 -7.12 2.22
N VAL A 219 -2.00 -8.32 2.80
CA VAL A 219 -2.47 -8.57 4.17
C VAL A 219 -1.53 -7.88 5.16
N GLY A 220 -0.23 -8.01 4.96
CA GLY A 220 0.79 -7.32 5.76
C GLY A 220 0.60 -5.81 5.75
N ASP A 221 0.34 -5.22 4.57
CA ASP A 221 0.12 -3.78 4.41
C ASP A 221 -1.17 -3.31 5.14
N ILE A 222 -2.26 -4.10 5.10
CA ILE A 222 -3.48 -3.82 5.88
C ILE A 222 -3.18 -3.83 7.38
N LEU A 223 -2.50 -4.87 7.87
CA LEU A 223 -2.17 -5.00 9.29
C LEU A 223 -1.26 -3.86 9.77
N ALA A 224 -0.26 -3.48 8.97
CA ALA A 224 0.61 -2.34 9.25
C ALA A 224 -0.17 -1.03 9.28
N THR A 225 -1.08 -0.82 8.32
CA THR A 225 -1.94 0.38 8.26
C THR A 225 -2.84 0.46 9.48
N LEU A 226 -3.48 -0.65 9.88
CA LEU A 226 -4.30 -0.73 11.08
C LEU A 226 -3.49 -0.36 12.33
N ARG A 227 -2.30 -0.93 12.48
CA ARG A 227 -1.39 -0.68 13.61
C ARG A 227 -0.93 0.77 13.69
N MET A 228 -0.52 1.37 12.57
CA MET A 228 -0.04 2.75 12.51
C MET A 228 -1.16 3.77 12.75
N GLY A 229 -2.36 3.51 12.24
CA GLY A 229 -3.51 4.41 12.40
C GLY A 229 -4.11 4.41 13.81
N ASN A 230 -3.86 3.37 14.61
CA ASN A 230 -4.55 3.15 15.88
C ASN A 230 -3.60 2.87 17.05
N ILE A 231 -2.51 3.64 17.15
CA ILE A 231 -1.45 3.43 18.15
C ILE A 231 -2.00 3.38 19.59
N GLY A 232 -3.07 4.12 19.89
CA GLY A 232 -3.68 4.15 21.21
C GLY A 232 -4.32 2.83 21.66
N LEU A 233 -4.78 1.97 20.74
CA LEU A 233 -5.58 0.78 21.08
C LEU A 233 -4.83 -0.26 21.92
N ILE A 234 -3.50 -0.34 21.75
CA ILE A 234 -2.65 -1.28 22.49
C ILE A 234 -1.60 -0.58 23.37
N LYS A 235 -1.68 0.74 23.56
CA LYS A 235 -0.69 1.49 24.34
C LYS A 235 -0.57 0.95 25.78
N GLN A 236 -1.70 0.73 26.46
CA GLN A 236 -1.71 0.18 27.82
C GLN A 236 -1.21 -1.28 27.86
N PRO A 237 -1.73 -2.19 27.01
CA PRO A 237 -1.18 -3.55 26.89
C PRO A 237 0.33 -3.61 26.63
N LEU A 238 0.88 -2.75 25.77
CA LEU A 238 2.33 -2.70 25.50
C LEU A 238 3.14 -2.26 26.71
N LEU A 239 2.65 -1.26 27.47
CA LEU A 239 3.31 -0.84 28.71
C LEU A 239 3.30 -1.97 29.74
N ALA A 240 2.16 -2.66 29.89
CA ALA A 240 2.05 -3.81 30.79
C ALA A 240 2.99 -4.95 30.37
N LEU A 241 3.11 -5.23 29.07
CA LEU A 241 4.02 -6.25 28.56
C LEU A 241 5.49 -5.94 28.84
N LYS A 242 5.89 -4.67 28.69
CA LYS A 242 7.25 -4.23 29.03
C LYS A 242 7.56 -4.33 30.52
N ALA A 243 6.55 -4.29 31.39
CA ALA A 243 6.73 -4.49 32.83
C ALA A 243 6.78 -5.98 33.22
N LEU A 244 6.28 -6.88 32.37
CA LEU A 244 6.28 -8.33 32.58
C LEU A 244 7.61 -9.01 32.18
N ARG A 245 8.44 -8.33 31.38
CA ARG A 245 9.70 -8.82 30.81
C ARG A 245 10.87 -8.06 31.41
#